data_AF-A0AAD7SPY6-F1
#
_entry.id   AF-A0AAD7SPY6-F1
#
_cell.length_a   1.000
_cell.length_b   1.000
_cell.length_c   1.000
_cell.angle_alpha   90.00
_cell.angle_beta   90.00
_cell.angle_gamma   90.00
#
_symmetry.space_group_name_H-M   'P 1'
#
loop_
_entity.id
_entity.type
_entity.pdbx_description
1 polymer ?
#
loop_
_entity_poly.entity_id
_entity_poly.type
_entity_poly.pdbx_seq_one_letter_code
_entity_poly.pdbx_strand_id
1 'polypeptide(L)'
;MDRLTADLEDVARQEAILAREHKWSNIENLPKPDKLVFETWNAIPDTYMNMKKYAFGVLSIFGSTYFCEQVFSSMNYIKSKYRSRFTDDSLQSCVKIKVTSYSPDIEKLCSDVQKQK
;
A
#
# COMPACT_ATOMS: atom_id res chain seq x y z
N MET A 1 5.67 -3.20 -23.60
CA MET A 1 5.50 -2.10 -22.63
C MET A 1 4.14 -1.46 -22.77
N ASP A 2 3.71 -1.10 -23.98
CA ASP A 2 2.39 -0.47 -24.22
C ASP A 2 1.19 -1.24 -23.64
N ARG A 3 1.25 -2.57 -23.66
CA ARG A 3 0.23 -3.43 -23.04
C ARG A 3 0.16 -3.26 -21.51
N LEU A 4 1.31 -3.25 -20.82
CA LEU A 4 1.34 -3.05 -19.37
C LEU A 4 0.79 -1.68 -19.00
N THR A 5 1.13 -0.65 -19.78
CA THR A 5 0.59 0.71 -19.57
C THR A 5 -0.94 0.71 -19.73
N ALA A 6 -1.46 0.08 -20.78
CA ALA A 6 -2.91 -0.03 -20.98
C ALA A 6 -3.60 -0.81 -19.85
N ASP A 7 -3.01 -1.93 -19.40
CA ASP A 7 -3.54 -2.74 -18.31
C ASP A 7 -3.58 -1.95 -16.99
N LEU A 8 -2.53 -1.18 -16.69
CA LEU A 8 -2.47 -0.31 -15.50
C LEU A 8 -3.49 0.84 -15.56
N GLU A 9 -3.67 1.45 -16.73
CA GLU A 9 -4.68 2.49 -16.92
C GLU A 9 -6.10 1.92 -16.80
N ASP A 10 -6.35 0.72 -17.29
CA ASP A 10 -7.66 0.07 -17.17
C ASP A 10 -7.99 -0.26 -15.71
N VAL A 11 -7.02 -0.78 -14.95
CA VAL A 11 -7.16 -1.00 -13.50
C VAL A 11 -7.50 0.31 -12.79
N ALA A 12 -6.79 1.40 -13.08
CA ALA A 12 -7.07 2.71 -12.48
C ALA A 12 -8.46 3.24 -12.84
N ARG A 13 -8.91 3.04 -14.09
CA ARG A 13 -10.25 3.41 -14.54
C ARG A 13 -11.33 2.61 -13.81
N GLN A 14 -11.16 1.29 -13.70
CA GLN A 14 -12.10 0.41 -13.02
C GLN A 14 -12.18 0.72 -11.52
N GLU A 15 -11.04 0.93 -10.86
CA GLU A 15 -11.00 1.35 -9.45
C GLU A 15 -11.79 2.64 -9.22
N ALA A 16 -11.60 3.65 -10.08
CA ALA A 16 -12.34 4.91 -10.00
C ALA A 16 -13.86 4.74 -10.19
N ILE A 17 -14.29 3.84 -11.07
CA ILE A 17 -15.71 3.53 -11.29
C ILE A 17 -16.29 2.86 -10.03
N LEU A 18 -15.63 1.82 -9.51
CA LEU A 18 -16.11 1.09 -8.34
C LEU A 18 -16.13 1.95 -7.07
N ALA A 19 -15.15 2.85 -6.92
CA ALA A 19 -15.12 3.81 -5.81
C ALA A 19 -16.33 4.76 -5.85
N ARG A 20 -16.72 5.23 -7.05
CA ARG A 20 -17.93 6.06 -7.25
C ARG A 20 -19.21 5.29 -6.94
N GLU A 21 -19.24 3.99 -7.22
CA GLU A 21 -20.37 3.12 -6.95
C GLU A 21 -20.37 2.56 -5.51
N HIS A 22 -19.42 2.94 -4.67
CA HIS A 22 -19.23 2.43 -3.30
C HIS A 22 -19.06 0.90 -3.21
N LYS A 23 -18.52 0.27 -4.26
CA LYS A 23 -18.31 -1.18 -4.35
C LYS A 23 -16.91 -1.59 -3.86
N TRP A 24 -16.63 -1.37 -2.57
CA TRP A 24 -15.31 -1.59 -1.97
C TRP A 24 -14.84 -3.05 -2.02
N SER A 25 -15.75 -4.01 -1.81
CA SER A 25 -15.43 -5.45 -1.91
C SER A 25 -14.99 -5.86 -3.32
N ASN A 26 -15.50 -5.18 -4.36
CA ASN A 26 -15.08 -5.43 -5.73
C ASN A 26 -13.69 -4.86 -6.01
N ILE A 27 -13.29 -3.77 -5.36
CA ILE A 27 -11.95 -3.17 -5.52
C ILE A 27 -10.86 -4.14 -5.06
N GLU A 28 -11.10 -4.88 -3.97
CA GLU A 28 -10.15 -5.90 -3.47
C GLU A 28 -9.89 -7.02 -4.49
N ASN A 29 -10.82 -7.24 -5.42
CA ASN A 29 -10.71 -8.26 -6.46
C ASN A 29 -10.00 -7.77 -7.73
N LEU A 30 -9.68 -6.46 -7.85
CA LEU A 30 -8.94 -5.98 -9.01
C LEU A 30 -7.52 -6.55 -9.09
N PRO A 31 -6.98 -6.69 -10.31
CA PRO A 31 -5.55 -6.94 -10.49
C PRO A 31 -4.73 -5.88 -9.77
N LYS A 32 -3.83 -6.32 -8.87
CA LYS A 32 -2.92 -5.40 -8.19
C LYS A 32 -1.88 -4.88 -9.19
N PRO A 33 -1.64 -3.56 -9.27
CA PRO A 33 -0.62 -2.98 -10.15
C PRO A 33 0.75 -3.64 -10.01
N ASP A 34 1.20 -3.90 -8.78
CA ASP A 34 2.49 -4.56 -8.51
C ASP A 34 2.58 -5.96 -9.12
N LYS A 35 1.47 -6.70 -9.11
CA LYS A 35 1.39 -8.05 -9.67
C LYS A 35 1.49 -8.02 -11.20
N LEU A 36 0.79 -7.09 -11.85
CA LEU A 36 0.85 -6.88 -13.31
C LEU A 36 2.27 -6.51 -13.76
N VAL A 37 2.91 -5.58 -13.05
CA VAL A 37 4.29 -5.18 -13.30
C VAL A 37 5.22 -6.38 -13.16
N PHE A 38 5.12 -7.11 -12.04
CA PHE A 38 5.94 -8.29 -11.79
C PHE A 38 5.79 -9.36 -12.88
N GLU A 39 4.56 -9.73 -13.24
CA GLU A 39 4.27 -10.72 -14.27
C GLU A 39 4.81 -10.31 -15.64
N THR A 40 4.68 -9.03 -16.00
CA THR A 40 5.21 -8.49 -17.26
C THR A 40 6.72 -8.61 -17.34
N TRP A 41 7.44 -8.21 -16.30
CA TRP A 41 8.90 -8.34 -16.25
C TRP A 41 9.33 -9.81 -16.14
N ASN A 42 8.52 -10.65 -15.51
CA ASN A 42 8.80 -12.08 -15.38
C ASN A 42 8.61 -12.84 -16.71
N ALA A 43 7.73 -12.38 -17.58
CA ALA A 43 7.44 -12.97 -18.89
C ALA A 43 8.55 -12.74 -19.95
N ILE A 44 9.55 -11.89 -19.65
CA ILE A 44 10.70 -11.71 -20.53
C ILE A 44 11.49 -13.04 -20.63
N PRO A 45 11.91 -13.46 -21.84
CA PRO A 45 12.69 -14.68 -22.03
C PRO A 45 13.96 -14.73 -21.18
N ASP A 46 14.30 -15.92 -20.69
CA ASP A 46 15.49 -16.12 -19.85
C ASP A 46 16.81 -15.82 -20.56
N THR A 47 16.81 -15.75 -21.90
CA THR A 47 17.94 -15.22 -22.69
C THR A 47 18.35 -13.82 -22.23
N TYR A 48 17.43 -13.04 -21.65
CA TYR A 48 17.66 -11.70 -21.11
C TYR A 48 17.71 -11.69 -19.58
N MET A 49 18.20 -12.76 -18.94
CA MET A 49 18.24 -12.90 -17.47
C MET A 49 18.87 -11.69 -16.75
N ASN A 50 19.94 -11.12 -17.32
CA ASN A 50 20.61 -9.96 -16.72
C ASN A 50 19.70 -8.73 -16.73
N MET A 51 19.00 -8.46 -17.83
CA MET A 51 18.03 -7.36 -17.93
C MET A 51 16.91 -7.52 -16.90
N LYS A 52 16.39 -8.75 -16.75
CA LYS A 52 15.37 -9.08 -15.75
C LYS A 52 15.87 -8.84 -14.32
N LYS A 53 17.11 -9.24 -14.00
CA LYS A 53 17.74 -8.95 -12.70
C LYS A 53 17.85 -7.45 -12.44
N TYR A 54 18.32 -6.66 -13.41
CA TYR A 54 18.41 -5.22 -13.25
C TYR A 54 17.05 -4.56 -13.09
N ALA A 55 16.05 -4.96 -13.88
CA ALA A 55 14.69 -4.45 -13.77
C ALA A 55 14.10 -4.70 -12.38
N PHE A 56 14.22 -5.92 -11.85
CA PHE A 56 13.76 -6.22 -10.49
C PHE A 56 14.56 -5.49 -9.41
N GLY A 57 15.86 -5.32 -9.59
CA GLY A 57 16.68 -4.50 -8.68
C GLY A 57 16.19 -3.06 -8.63
N VAL A 58 15.97 -2.45 -9.79
CA VAL A 58 15.46 -1.08 -9.93
C VAL A 58 14.07 -0.94 -9.32
N LEU A 59 13.15 -1.84 -9.65
CA LEU A 59 11.79 -1.86 -9.07
C LEU A 59 11.80 -1.97 -7.54
N SER A 60 12.71 -2.77 -6.98
CA SER A 60 12.83 -2.94 -5.53
C SER A 60 13.32 -1.66 -4.83
N ILE A 61 14.28 -0.97 -5.43
CA ILE A 61 14.78 0.32 -4.92
C ILE A 61 13.65 1.34 -4.93
N PHE A 62 12.97 1.52 -6.07
CA PHE A 62 11.87 2.49 -6.17
C PHE A 62 10.72 2.18 -5.20
N GLY A 63 10.34 0.91 -5.07
CA GLY A 63 9.30 0.50 -4.11
C GLY A 63 9.67 0.81 -2.66
N SER A 64 10.91 0.52 -2.25
CA SER A 64 11.38 0.82 -0.89
C SER A 64 11.50 2.31 -0.61
N THR A 65 12.00 3.11 -1.56
CA THR A 65 12.07 4.58 -1.41
C THR A 65 10.68 5.20 -1.26
N TYR A 66 9.74 4.85 -2.15
CA TYR A 66 8.37 5.35 -2.09
C TYR A 66 7.71 4.99 -0.75
N PHE A 67 7.87 3.74 -0.30
CA PHE A 67 7.34 3.30 0.97
C PHE A 67 7.92 4.09 2.15
N CYS A 68 9.24 4.29 2.17
CA CYS A 68 9.91 5.10 3.19
C CYS A 68 9.41 6.56 3.21
N GLU A 69 9.24 7.17 2.03
CA GLU A 69 8.68 8.53 1.90
C GLU A 69 7.23 8.60 2.41
N GLN A 70 6.41 7.61 2.08
CA GLN A 70 5.02 7.51 2.53
C GLN A 70 4.93 7.33 4.05
N VAL A 71 5.81 6.51 4.64
CA VAL A 71 5.93 6.32 6.09
C VAL A 71 6.33 7.63 6.77
N PHE A 72 7.34 8.33 6.23
CA PHE A 72 7.83 9.58 6.79
C PHE A 72 6.78 10.69 6.72
N SER A 73 6.12 10.83 5.57
CA SER A 73 4.99 11.75 5.38
C SER A 73 3.87 11.46 6.38
N SER A 74 3.53 10.18 6.57
CA SER A 74 2.54 9.74 7.56
C SER A 74 2.95 10.08 8.98
N MET A 75 4.21 9.84 9.35
CA MET A 75 4.75 10.18 10.66
C MET A 75 4.69 11.69 10.91
N ASN A 76 5.08 12.50 9.92
CA ASN A 76 5.02 13.95 10.01
C ASN A 76 3.60 14.48 10.15
N TYR A 77 2.64 13.91 9.41
CA TYR A 77 1.23 14.27 9.54
C TYR A 77 0.69 13.96 10.94
N ILE A 78 0.97 12.75 11.47
CA ILE A 78 0.53 12.35 12.81
C ILE A 78 1.16 13.24 13.89
N LYS A 79 2.49 13.44 13.83
CA LYS A 79 3.22 14.34 14.74
C LYS A 79 2.71 15.78 14.66
N SER A 80 2.42 16.30 13.47
CA SER A 80 1.88 17.65 13.29
C SER A 80 0.50 17.81 13.94
N LYS A 81 -0.40 16.85 13.70
CA LYS A 81 -1.79 16.89 14.18
C LYS A 81 -1.92 16.75 15.70
N TYR A 82 -1.04 15.99 16.34
CA TYR A 82 -1.13 15.66 17.78
C TYR A 82 0.15 15.96 18.56
N ARG A 83 0.91 16.98 18.13
CA ARG A 83 2.27 17.32 18.56
C ARG A 83 2.50 17.39 20.07
N SER A 84 1.46 17.72 20.84
CA SER A 84 1.49 17.90 22.29
C SER A 84 0.94 16.71 23.09
N ARG A 85 0.48 15.63 22.44
CA ARG A 85 -0.29 14.54 23.09
C ARG A 85 0.26 13.12 22.89
N PHE A 86 1.18 12.91 21.96
CA PHE A 86 1.67 11.55 21.63
C PHE A 86 3.01 11.23 22.29
N THR A 87 3.07 10.07 22.93
CA THR A 87 4.32 9.38 23.31
C THR A 87 4.91 8.66 22.11
N ASP A 88 6.19 8.28 22.17
CA ASP A 88 6.86 7.55 21.07
C ASP A 88 6.14 6.23 20.72
N ASP A 89 5.72 5.48 21.75
CA ASP A 89 4.98 4.21 21.60
C ASP A 89 3.64 4.36 20.86
N SER A 90 2.90 5.42 21.18
CA SER A 90 1.60 5.67 20.56
C SER A 90 1.78 6.12 19.10
N LEU A 91 2.85 6.86 18.79
CA LEU A 91 3.16 7.26 17.42
C LEU A 91 3.55 6.05 16.57
N GLN A 92 4.41 5.18 17.10
CA GLN A 92 4.81 3.94 16.44
C GLN A 92 3.58 3.10 16.11
N SER A 93 2.66 2.97 17.05
CA SER A 93 1.40 2.24 16.87
C SER A 93 0.54 2.84 15.76
N CYS A 94 0.37 4.18 15.73
CA CYS A 94 -0.39 4.85 14.67
C CYS A 94 0.26 4.73 13.28
N VAL A 95 1.59 4.85 13.19
CA VAL A 95 2.31 4.64 11.93
C VAL A 95 2.14 3.19 11.46
N LYS A 96 2.28 2.22 12.37
CA LYS A 96 2.10 0.80 12.05
C LYS A 96 0.70 0.50 11.52
N ILE A 97 -0.35 1.01 12.16
CA ILE A 97 -1.74 0.86 11.69
C ILE A 97 -1.91 1.48 10.30
N LYS A 98 -1.34 2.66 10.04
CA LYS A 98 -1.52 3.36 8.76
C LYS A 98 -0.75 2.72 7.59
N VAL A 99 0.36 2.06 7.89
CA VAL A 99 1.32 1.55 6.89
C VAL A 99 1.12 0.05 6.62
N THR A 100 0.48 -0.67 7.53
CA THR A 100 0.21 -2.10 7.36
C THR A 100 -1.26 -2.33 7.03
N SER A 101 -1.57 -3.46 6.39
CA SER A 101 -2.96 -3.92 6.21
C SER A 101 -3.57 -4.48 7.50
N TYR A 102 -3.03 -4.11 8.67
CA TYR A 102 -3.54 -4.54 9.97
C TYR A 102 -4.88 -3.85 10.23
N SER A 103 -5.95 -4.65 10.23
CA SER A 103 -7.27 -4.20 10.67
C SER A 103 -7.40 -4.48 12.17
N PRO A 104 -7.34 -3.45 13.05
CA PRO A 104 -7.55 -3.66 14.48
C PRO A 104 -8.96 -4.19 14.74
N ASP A 105 -9.07 -5.16 15.66
CA ASP A 105 -10.35 -5.67 16.14
C ASP A 105 -11.04 -4.61 17.01
N ILE A 106 -11.90 -3.81 16.36
CA ILE A 106 -12.60 -2.68 16.97
C ILE A 106 -13.60 -3.16 18.03
N GLU A 107 -14.25 -4.30 17.81
CA GLU A 107 -15.25 -4.84 18.75
C GLU A 107 -14.58 -5.24 20.07
N LYS A 108 -13.47 -5.96 19.98
CA LYS A 108 -12.67 -6.30 21.15
C LYS A 108 -12.15 -5.05 21.87
N LEU A 109 -11.63 -4.07 21.13
CA LEU A 109 -11.12 -2.83 21.69
C LEU A 109 -12.21 -2.04 22.44
N CYS A 110 -13.41 -1.90 21.86
CA CYS A 110 -14.55 -1.25 22.49
C CYS A 110 -14.99 -1.98 23.76
N SER A 111 -15.01 -3.33 23.73
CA SER A 111 -15.40 -4.14 24.88
C SER A 111 -14.43 -4.00 26.06
N ASP A 112 -13.14 -3.81 25.81
CA ASP A 112 -12.13 -3.67 26.87
C ASP A 112 -12.10 -2.25 27.44
N VAL A 113 -12.33 -1.21 26.61
CA VAL A 113 -12.47 0.18 27.08
C VAL A 113 -13.71 0.35 27.97
N GLN A 114 -14.82 -0.34 27.67
CA GLN A 114 -16.01 -0.31 28.53
C GLN A 114 -15.81 -0.96 29.90
N LYS A 115 -14.89 -1.93 30.03
CA LYS A 115 -14.56 -2.60 31.31
C LYS A 115 -13.61 -1.79 32.19
N GLN A 116 -12.95 -0.78 31.65
CA GLN A 116 -12.04 0.12 32.37
C GLN A 116 -12.76 1.33 33.00
N LYS A 117 -14.09 1.39 32.87
CA LYS A 117 -14.94 2.43 33.44
C LYS A 117 -15.77 1.85 34.58
#